data_AF-A0A5J4URW9-F1
#
_entry.id   AF-A0A5J4URW9-F1
#
_cell.length_a   1.000
_cell.length_b   1.000
_cell.length_c   1.000
_cell.angle_alpha   90.00
_cell.angle_beta   90.00
_cell.angle_gamma   90.00
#
_symmetry.space_group_name_H-M   'P 1'
#
loop_
_entity.id
_entity.type
_entity.pdbx_description
1 polymer ?
#
loop_
_entity_poly.entity_id
_entity_poly.type
_entity_poly.pdbx_seq_one_letter_code
_entity_poly.pdbx_strand_id
1 'polypeptide(L)'
;MDVEIYGVTYHIVDCDEFTKDLEKLALRQFLGNDRKVLRFYAVLDNKNESLGGMRQFVIQYYLSDDTTRVNEVYKNNSGYLEFPTFYRNQRIPKKVQGVVMDEPRAATITADVLMIGRIVNIFNRLLLLYDCDEYTENYYLTVYGITESSHVLLPELIYIALESV
;
A
#
# COMPACT_ATOMS: atom_id res chain seq x y z
N MET A 1 -30.05 22.14 -11.93
CA MET A 1 -29.86 22.48 -13.36
C MET A 1 -30.74 21.55 -14.15
N ASP A 2 -31.46 22.04 -15.15
CA ASP A 2 -32.38 21.22 -15.92
C ASP A 2 -31.70 20.75 -17.21
N VAL A 3 -31.73 19.45 -17.48
CA VAL A 3 -31.13 18.83 -18.66
C VAL A 3 -32.21 18.11 -19.44
N GLU A 4 -32.33 18.39 -20.74
CA GLU A 4 -33.24 17.69 -21.64
C GLU A 4 -32.49 16.57 -22.39
N ILE A 5 -32.99 15.34 -22.23
CA ILE A 5 -32.49 14.16 -22.96
C ILE A 5 -33.72 13.42 -23.51
N TYR A 6 -33.73 13.18 -24.82
CA TYR A 6 -34.84 12.52 -25.56
C TYR A 6 -36.23 13.12 -25.32
N GLY A 7 -36.32 14.45 -25.18
CA GLY A 7 -37.61 15.15 -24.99
C GLY A 7 -38.22 15.00 -23.59
N VAL A 8 -37.45 14.46 -22.65
CA VAL A 8 -37.80 14.44 -21.22
C VAL A 8 -36.87 15.41 -20.50
N THR A 9 -37.47 16.36 -19.78
CA THR A 9 -36.74 17.33 -18.96
C THR A 9 -36.41 16.69 -17.61
N TYR A 10 -35.13 16.46 -17.36
CA TYR A 10 -34.63 15.96 -16.08
C TYR A 10 -34.23 17.15 -15.19
N HIS A 11 -34.91 17.28 -14.06
CA HIS A 11 -34.50 18.19 -12.99
C HIS A 11 -33.35 17.54 -12.22
N ILE A 12 -32.14 18.09 -12.33
CA ILE A 12 -31.04 17.68 -11.45
C ILE A 12 -31.35 18.29 -10.07
N VAL A 13 -32.06 17.51 -9.26
CA VAL A 13 -32.19 17.73 -7.81
C VAL A 13 -30.85 17.42 -7.16
N ASP A 14 -30.49 18.22 -6.16
CA ASP A 14 -29.29 18.03 -5.34
C ASP A 14 -29.04 16.55 -5.02
N CYS A 15 -27.78 16.11 -5.09
CA CYS A 15 -27.38 14.77 -4.67
C CYS A 15 -27.91 14.46 -3.25
N ASP A 16 -28.48 13.27 -3.08
CA ASP A 16 -29.05 12.78 -1.81
C ASP A 16 -28.09 13.01 -0.63
N GLU A 17 -28.65 13.30 0.55
CA GLU A 17 -27.91 13.63 1.78
C GLU A 17 -26.86 12.57 2.15
N PHE A 18 -27.16 11.29 1.86
CA PHE A 18 -26.26 10.14 2.01
C PHE A 18 -24.97 10.27 1.17
N THR A 19 -25.09 10.79 -0.06
CA THR A 19 -23.94 11.01 -0.96
C THR A 19 -23.10 12.20 -0.49
N LYS A 20 -23.75 13.26 0.03
CA LYS A 20 -23.06 14.43 0.60
C LYS A 20 -22.20 14.05 1.80
N ASP A 21 -22.67 13.14 2.66
CA ASP A 21 -21.90 12.67 3.81
C ASP A 21 -20.68 11.85 3.41
N LEU A 22 -20.80 11.01 2.37
CA LEU A 22 -19.69 10.22 1.83
C LEU A 22 -18.62 11.13 1.21
N GLU A 23 -19.04 12.12 0.41
CA GLU A 23 -18.14 13.13 -0.16
C GLU A 23 -17.47 13.95 0.94
N LYS A 24 -18.21 14.35 1.97
CA LYS A 24 -17.69 15.12 3.10
C LYS A 24 -16.70 14.32 3.94
N LEU A 25 -16.92 13.01 4.11
CA LEU A 25 -16.00 12.13 4.83
C LEU A 25 -14.71 11.89 4.03
N ALA A 26 -14.83 11.58 2.75
CA ALA A 26 -13.68 11.42 1.86
C ALA A 26 -12.86 12.71 1.76
N LEU A 27 -13.54 13.86 1.65
CA LEU A 27 -12.90 15.17 1.63
C LEU A 27 -12.22 15.49 2.97
N ARG A 28 -12.85 15.14 4.11
CA ARG A 28 -12.24 15.30 5.44
C ARG A 28 -10.99 14.45 5.60
N GLN A 29 -11.00 13.21 5.13
CA GLN A 29 -9.83 12.33 5.13
C GLN A 29 -8.72 12.91 4.24
N PHE A 30 -9.08 13.36 3.04
CA PHE A 30 -8.15 13.97 2.09
C PHE A 30 -7.48 15.23 2.68
N LEU A 31 -8.27 16.17 3.23
CA LEU A 31 -7.73 17.41 3.83
C LEU A 31 -6.95 17.14 5.12
N GLY A 32 -7.43 16.25 5.98
CA GLY A 32 -6.78 15.94 7.26
C GLY A 32 -5.46 15.20 7.10
N ASN A 33 -5.31 14.46 6.00
CA ASN A 33 -4.12 13.69 5.67
C ASN A 33 -3.40 14.18 4.41
N ASP A 34 -3.61 15.44 4.01
CA ASP A 34 -2.97 16.01 2.83
C ASP A 34 -1.45 15.86 2.94
N ARG A 35 -0.84 15.25 1.91
CA ARG A 35 0.61 14.97 1.78
C ARG A 35 1.22 14.06 2.84
N LYS A 36 0.42 13.38 3.67
CA LYS A 36 0.93 12.38 4.60
C LYS A 36 1.18 11.07 3.86
N VAL A 37 2.46 10.75 3.68
CA VAL A 37 2.90 9.53 2.98
C VAL A 37 3.75 8.70 3.93
N LEU A 38 3.33 7.47 4.17
CA LEU A 38 4.14 6.49 4.88
C LEU A 38 5.06 5.80 3.88
N ARG A 39 6.35 5.79 4.17
CA ARG A 39 7.36 5.18 3.31
C ARG A 39 8.05 4.05 4.05
N PHE A 40 8.13 2.91 3.36
CA PHE A 40 8.77 1.70 3.83
C PHE A 40 9.77 1.20 2.80
N TYR A 41 10.81 0.54 3.29
CA TYR A 41 11.78 -0.17 2.50
C TYR A 41 11.56 -1.66 2.63
N ALA A 42 11.51 -2.32 1.49
CA ALA A 42 11.30 -3.74 1.41
C ALA A 42 12.37 -4.42 0.55
N VAL A 43 12.60 -5.69 0.81
CA VAL A 43 13.46 -6.55 0.01
C VAL A 43 12.66 -7.76 -0.49
N LEU A 44 12.90 -8.13 -1.74
CA LEU A 44 12.43 -9.38 -2.32
C LEU A 44 13.64 -10.29 -2.52
N ASP A 45 13.61 -11.44 -1.86
CA ASP A 45 14.60 -12.49 -2.06
C ASP A 45 14.11 -13.45 -3.15
N ASN A 46 14.66 -13.33 -4.35
CA ASN A 46 14.27 -14.13 -5.52
C ASN A 46 15.21 -15.33 -5.72
N LYS A 47 15.69 -15.97 -4.64
CA LYS A 47 16.60 -17.14 -4.68
C LYS A 47 16.18 -18.28 -5.61
N ASN A 48 14.89 -18.42 -5.91
CA ASN A 48 14.37 -19.47 -6.80
C ASN A 48 14.54 -19.17 -8.30
N GLU A 49 14.97 -17.96 -8.67
CA GLU A 49 15.27 -17.62 -10.06
C GLU A 49 16.78 -17.77 -10.29
N SER A 50 17.20 -18.44 -11.35
CA SER A 50 18.62 -18.71 -11.67
C SER A 50 19.49 -17.46 -11.87
N LEU A 51 18.86 -16.27 -11.90
CA LEU A 51 19.46 -14.95 -11.96
C LEU A 51 19.02 -14.04 -10.79
N GLY A 52 18.49 -14.66 -9.72
CA GLY A 52 17.75 -14.01 -8.66
C GLY A 52 18.65 -13.30 -7.65
N GLY A 53 18.94 -12.02 -7.90
CA GLY A 53 19.52 -11.13 -6.90
C GLY A 53 18.50 -10.67 -5.86
N MET A 54 18.99 -10.12 -4.75
CA MET A 54 18.15 -9.37 -3.81
C MET A 54 17.68 -8.08 -4.48
N ARG A 55 16.36 -7.90 -4.60
CA ARG A 55 15.76 -6.71 -5.20
C ARG A 55 15.20 -5.82 -4.11
N GLN A 56 15.52 -4.54 -4.15
CA GLN A 56 15.07 -3.56 -3.18
C GLN A 56 13.84 -2.82 -3.73
N PHE A 57 12.87 -2.59 -2.86
CA PHE A 57 11.63 -1.90 -3.17
C PHE A 57 11.39 -0.79 -2.15
N VAL A 58 10.80 0.31 -2.63
CA VAL A 58 10.28 1.39 -1.81
C VAL A 58 8.77 1.39 -1.96
N ILE A 59 8.09 1.19 -0.85
CA ILE A 59 6.63 1.19 -0.76
C ILE A 59 6.19 2.51 -0.16
N GLN A 60 5.28 3.20 -0.82
CA GLN A 60 4.72 4.48 -0.38
C GLN A 60 3.21 4.32 -0.22
N TYR A 61 2.71 4.56 0.98
CA TYR A 61 1.30 4.48 1.32
C TYR A 61 0.74 5.89 1.57
N TYR A 62 -0.29 6.27 0.83
CA TYR A 62 -0.92 7.58 0.91
C TYR A 62 -2.13 7.49 1.84
N LEU A 63 -2.05 8.18 2.98
CA LEU A 63 -3.12 8.22 4.01
C LEU A 63 -4.37 8.99 3.55
N SER A 64 -4.24 9.80 2.50
CA SER A 64 -5.32 10.59 1.93
C SER A 64 -6.33 9.73 1.17
N ASP A 65 -5.87 8.71 0.45
CA ASP A 65 -6.68 7.89 -0.48
C ASP A 65 -6.58 6.38 -0.24
N ASP A 66 -5.80 5.96 0.77
CA ASP A 66 -5.45 4.57 1.07
C ASP A 66 -4.82 3.84 -0.12
N THR A 67 -4.12 4.59 -0.97
CA THR A 67 -3.45 4.04 -2.17
C THR A 67 -2.00 3.70 -1.85
N THR A 68 -1.48 2.66 -2.51
CA THR A 68 -0.09 2.24 -2.37
C THR A 68 0.62 2.39 -3.71
N ARG A 69 1.84 2.92 -3.67
CA ARG A 69 2.78 2.95 -4.78
C ARG A 69 3.98 2.09 -4.43
N VAL A 70 4.46 1.32 -5.40
CA VAL A 70 5.65 0.49 -5.22
C VAL A 70 6.63 0.81 -6.33
N ASN A 71 7.81 1.28 -5.93
CA ASN A 71 8.91 1.57 -6.83
C ASN A 71 10.04 0.58 -6.55
N GLU A 72 10.65 0.07 -7.59
CA GLU A 72 11.84 -0.76 -7.48
C GLU A 72 13.08 0.14 -7.46
N VAL A 73 14.03 -0.17 -6.58
CA VAL A 73 15.33 0.51 -6.51
C VAL A 73 16.36 -0.39 -7.20
N TYR A 74 16.88 0.11 -8.32
CA TYR A 74 17.91 -0.58 -9.08
C TYR A 74 19.30 -0.20 -8.56
N LYS A 75 20.17 -1.19 -8.40
CA LYS A 75 21.60 -0.96 -8.16
C LYS A 75 22.28 -0.60 -9.49
N ASN A 76 23.23 0.33 -9.47
CA ASN A 76 24.07 0.64 -10.64
C ASN A 76 24.72 -0.64 -11.20
N ASN A 77 24.75 -0.77 -12.53
CA ASN A 77 25.24 -1.94 -13.27
C ASN A 77 24.43 -3.23 -13.10
N SER A 78 23.17 -3.16 -12.65
CA SER A 78 22.31 -4.36 -12.51
C SER A 78 21.77 -4.90 -13.85
N GLY A 79 21.94 -4.18 -14.95
CA GLY A 79 21.46 -4.59 -16.28
C GLY A 79 19.94 -4.49 -16.46
N TYR A 80 19.21 -4.06 -15.43
CA TYR A 80 17.78 -3.77 -15.51
C TYR A 80 17.53 -2.36 -16.04
N LEU A 81 16.48 -2.23 -16.84
CA LEU A 81 15.96 -0.93 -17.26
C LEU A 81 15.39 -0.19 -16.04
N GLU A 82 15.82 1.05 -15.86
CA GLU A 82 15.33 1.96 -14.82
C GLU A 82 13.87 2.33 -15.08
N PHE A 83 12.94 1.48 -14.67
CA PHE A 83 11.53 1.83 -14.64
C PHE A 83 11.20 2.42 -13.26
N PRO A 84 10.95 3.73 -13.15
CA PRO A 84 10.79 4.41 -11.86
C PRO A 84 9.54 3.98 -11.09
N THR A 85 8.63 3.18 -11.66
CA THR A 85 7.42 2.74 -10.97
C THR A 85 7.04 1.33 -11.41
N PHE A 86 7.15 0.41 -10.45
CA PHE A 86 6.80 -1.00 -10.66
C PHE A 86 5.28 -1.19 -10.58
N TYR A 87 4.64 -0.53 -9.61
CA TYR A 87 3.18 -0.44 -9.51
C TYR A 87 2.73 1.01 -9.28
N ARG A 88 1.82 1.48 -10.13
CA ARG A 88 1.20 2.81 -10.03
C ARG A 88 0.27 2.88 -8.82
N ASN A 89 0.04 4.10 -8.31
CA ASN A 89 -0.84 4.39 -7.18
C ASN A 89 -2.20 3.70 -7.33
N GLN A 90 -2.38 2.59 -6.64
CA GLN A 90 -3.60 1.80 -6.68
C GLN A 90 -3.86 1.17 -5.31
N ARG A 91 -5.13 0.87 -5.05
CA ARG A 91 -5.53 0.07 -3.90
C ARG A 91 -5.19 -1.39 -4.19
N ILE A 92 -4.24 -1.93 -3.45
CA ILE A 92 -3.79 -3.31 -3.65
C ILE A 92 -4.79 -4.21 -2.91
N PRO A 93 -5.53 -5.08 -3.61
CA PRO A 93 -6.40 -6.04 -2.95
C PRO A 93 -5.53 -7.07 -2.22
N LYS A 94 -5.81 -7.27 -0.93
CA LYS A 94 -5.24 -8.38 -0.15
C LYS A 94 -5.78 -9.67 -0.75
N LYS A 95 -4.87 -10.60 -1.09
CA LYS A 95 -5.28 -11.97 -1.41
C LYS A 95 -5.78 -12.62 -0.14
N VAL A 96 -7.09 -12.74 0.02
CA VAL A 96 -7.69 -13.64 1.00
C VAL A 96 -7.68 -15.02 0.35
N GLN A 97 -6.73 -15.88 0.74
CA GLN A 97 -6.83 -17.30 0.41
C GLN A 97 -7.98 -17.87 1.24
N GLY A 98 -9.14 -18.01 0.61
CA GLY A 98 -10.33 -18.54 1.27
C GLY A 98 -11.57 -17.84 0.76
N VAL A 99 -12.33 -18.57 -0.05
CA VAL A 99 -13.67 -18.19 -0.50
C VAL A 99 -14.54 -18.00 0.74
N VAL A 100 -14.89 -16.75 1.07
CA VAL A 100 -16.09 -16.48 1.87
C VAL A 100 -16.90 -15.47 1.07
N MET A 101 -17.98 -15.99 0.52
CA MET A 101 -19.05 -15.22 -0.09
C MET A 101 -19.67 -14.35 1.02
N ASP A 102 -19.92 -13.06 0.72
CA ASP A 102 -20.63 -12.06 1.53
C ASP A 102 -19.83 -10.96 2.29
N GLU A 103 -18.71 -10.47 1.75
CA GLU A 103 -18.19 -9.14 2.12
C GLU A 103 -17.81 -8.31 0.88
N PRO A 104 -18.49 -7.17 0.59
CA PRO A 104 -18.22 -6.36 -0.58
C PRO A 104 -17.11 -5.37 -0.23
N ARG A 105 -15.86 -5.82 -0.25
CA ARG A 105 -14.66 -5.01 -0.50
C ARG A 105 -13.49 -5.96 -0.45
N ALA A 106 -12.81 -6.14 -1.58
CA ALA A 106 -11.47 -6.72 -1.56
C ALA A 106 -10.66 -5.94 -0.51
N ALA A 107 -10.38 -6.58 0.63
CA ALA A 107 -9.72 -5.92 1.76
C ALA A 107 -8.45 -5.27 1.22
N THR A 108 -8.42 -3.94 1.16
CA THR A 108 -7.26 -3.25 0.63
C THR A 108 -6.15 -3.37 1.66
N ILE A 109 -4.90 -3.47 1.23
CA ILE A 109 -3.78 -3.40 2.17
C ILE A 109 -3.87 -2.04 2.90
N THR A 110 -4.21 -2.06 4.17
CA THR A 110 -4.19 -0.90 5.06
C THR A 110 -2.86 -0.79 5.79
N ALA A 111 -2.59 0.39 6.34
CA ALA A 111 -1.42 0.66 7.18
C ALA A 111 -1.26 -0.35 8.35
N ASP A 112 -2.33 -0.98 8.84
CA ASP A 112 -2.24 -1.99 9.91
C ASP A 112 -1.40 -3.22 9.53
N VAL A 113 -1.42 -3.60 8.24
CA VAL A 113 -0.71 -4.79 7.75
C VAL A 113 0.77 -4.48 7.46
N LEU A 114 1.10 -3.21 7.16
CA LEU A 114 2.48 -2.77 6.92
C LEU A 114 3.16 -2.50 8.26
N MET A 115 3.90 -3.49 8.75
CA MET A 115 4.77 -3.34 9.92
C MET A 115 6.18 -3.78 9.56
N ILE A 116 7.18 -3.13 10.14
CA ILE A 116 8.59 -3.51 9.99
C ILE A 116 8.76 -4.96 10.52
N GLY A 117 9.56 -5.76 9.82
CA GLY A 117 9.79 -7.18 10.11
C GLY A 117 8.71 -8.12 9.55
N ARG A 118 7.59 -7.61 9.01
CA ARG A 118 6.57 -8.46 8.37
C ARG A 118 6.83 -8.66 6.89
N ILE A 119 6.38 -9.83 6.41
CA ILE A 119 6.32 -10.16 4.98
C ILE A 119 4.94 -9.79 4.46
N VAL A 120 4.89 -8.94 3.45
CA VAL A 120 3.66 -8.50 2.78
C VAL A 120 3.61 -9.08 1.37
N ASN A 121 2.49 -9.72 1.03
CA ASN A 121 2.25 -10.21 -0.32
C ASN A 121 1.65 -9.11 -1.20
N ILE A 122 2.46 -8.53 -2.07
CA ILE A 122 2.03 -7.53 -3.05
C ILE A 122 2.09 -8.16 -4.44
N PHE A 123 0.95 -8.32 -5.11
CA PHE A 123 0.86 -8.87 -6.47
C PHE A 123 1.61 -10.20 -6.68
N ASN A 124 1.48 -11.13 -5.71
CA ASN A 124 2.16 -12.43 -5.75
C ASN A 124 3.67 -12.38 -5.53
N ARG A 125 4.18 -11.29 -4.94
CA ARG A 125 5.57 -11.15 -4.51
C ARG A 125 5.59 -10.95 -3.00
N LEU A 126 6.34 -11.81 -2.31
CA LEU A 126 6.52 -11.75 -0.86
C LEU A 126 7.63 -10.75 -0.54
N LEU A 127 7.23 -9.54 -0.17
CA LEU A 127 8.14 -8.44 0.15
C LEU A 127 8.36 -8.40 1.65
N LEU A 128 9.61 -8.40 2.07
CA LEU A 128 9.99 -8.30 3.47
C LEU A 128 10.28 -6.83 3.81
N LEU A 129 9.47 -6.25 4.70
CA LEU A 129 9.67 -4.90 5.20
C LEU A 129 10.79 -4.90 6.24
N TYR A 130 11.87 -4.16 6.00
CA TYR A 130 13.02 -4.13 6.92
C TYR A 130 13.26 -2.76 7.57
N ASP A 131 12.76 -1.69 6.95
CA ASP A 131 13.01 -0.33 7.40
C ASP A 131 11.85 0.63 7.02
N CYS A 132 11.77 1.78 7.70
CA CYS A 132 10.79 2.83 7.41
C CYS A 132 11.38 4.23 7.58
N ASP A 133 10.67 5.24 7.06
CA ASP A 133 11.04 6.65 7.21
C ASP A 133 10.69 7.18 8.62
N GLU A 134 11.39 8.23 9.08
CA GLU A 134 11.17 8.84 10.41
C GLU A 134 9.73 9.33 10.61
N TYR A 135 9.13 9.84 9.54
CA TYR A 135 7.72 10.24 9.57
C TYR A 135 6.79 9.04 9.82
N THR A 136 7.10 7.91 9.18
CA THR A 136 6.35 6.67 9.33
C THR A 136 6.44 6.19 10.77
N GLU A 137 7.64 6.15 11.34
CA GLU A 137 7.87 5.75 12.73
C GLU A 137 7.04 6.58 13.72
N ASN A 138 7.11 7.91 13.61
CA ASN A 138 6.33 8.83 14.44
C ASN A 138 4.82 8.63 14.28
N TYR A 139 4.34 8.32 13.07
CA TYR A 139 2.94 8.03 12.83
C TYR A 139 2.50 6.75 13.55
N TYR A 140 3.29 5.67 13.48
CA TYR A 140 2.97 4.42 14.18
C TYR A 140 3.05 4.54 15.70
N LEU A 141 4.00 5.32 16.21
CA LEU A 141 4.08 5.66 17.63
C LEU A 141 2.82 6.41 18.11
N THR A 142 2.38 7.41 17.35
CA THR A 142 1.25 8.26 17.73
C THR A 142 -0.10 7.54 17.60
N VAL A 143 -0.29 6.77 16.53
CA VAL A 143 -1.58 6.15 16.20
C VAL A 143 -1.73 4.77 16.81
N TYR A 144 -0.69 3.94 16.76
CA TYR A 144 -0.73 2.54 17.20
C TYR A 144 0.01 2.30 18.51
N GLY A 145 0.78 3.27 19.02
CA GLY A 145 1.54 3.11 20.26
C GLY A 145 2.68 2.08 20.15
N ILE A 146 3.15 1.78 18.95
CA ILE A 146 4.17 0.75 18.70
C ILE A 146 5.56 1.38 18.83
N THR A 147 6.29 1.05 19.89
CA THR A 147 7.62 1.58 20.23
C THR A 147 8.81 0.85 19.62
N GLU A 148 8.59 -0.33 19.02
CA GLU A 148 9.67 -1.15 18.49
C GLU A 148 9.73 -1.07 16.96
N SER A 149 10.38 -0.02 16.47
CA SER A 149 10.99 0.04 15.15
C SER A 149 12.30 -0.75 15.18
N SER A 150 12.23 -2.08 15.34
CA SER A 150 13.41 -2.91 15.18
C SER A 150 13.83 -2.87 13.71
N HIS A 151 14.76 -1.98 13.35
CA HIS A 151 15.43 -2.02 12.05
C HIS A 151 16.07 -3.39 11.93
N VAL A 152 15.47 -4.25 11.10
CA VAL A 152 15.94 -5.63 11.05
C VAL A 152 17.16 -5.68 10.15
N LEU A 153 18.27 -6.13 10.71
CA LEU A 153 19.50 -6.32 9.96
C LEU A 153 19.24 -7.38 8.87
N LEU A 154 19.30 -6.95 7.61
CA LEU A 154 19.17 -7.77 6.40
C LEU A 154 19.88 -9.15 6.45
N PRO A 155 21.02 -9.36 7.12
CA PRO A 155 21.63 -10.69 7.23
C PRO A 155 20.87 -11.71 8.11
N GLU A 156 20.11 -11.32 9.13
CA GLU A 156 19.44 -12.28 10.05
C GLU A 156 18.09 -12.78 9.52
N LEU A 157 17.45 -12.02 8.63
CA LEU A 157 16.15 -12.37 8.03
C LEU A 157 16.22 -13.46 6.96
N ILE A 158 17.41 -13.72 6.41
CA ILE A 158 17.62 -14.87 5.50
C ILE A 158 17.34 -16.18 6.24
N TYR A 159 17.56 -16.23 7.56
CA TYR A 159 17.41 -17.43 8.36
C TYR A 159 15.94 -17.68 8.77
N ILE A 160 15.17 -16.62 9.04
CA ILE A 160 13.77 -16.75 9.48
C ILE A 160 12.85 -17.21 8.33
N ALA A 161 13.14 -16.80 7.08
CA ALA A 161 12.38 -17.27 5.91
C ALA A 161 12.62 -18.76 5.57
N LEU A 162 13.62 -19.40 6.19
CA LEU A 162 13.92 -20.83 6.02
C LEU A 162 13.19 -21.73 7.03
N GLU A 163 12.71 -21.20 8.17
CA GLU A 163 12.07 -22.00 9.23
C GLU A 163 10.54 -22.06 9.14
N SER A 164 9.92 -21.36 8.19
CA SER A 164 8.46 -21.37 7.98
C SER A 164 8.00 -22.20 6.77
N VAL A 165 8.76 -23.22 6.36
CA VAL A 165 8.34 -24.26 5.40
C VAL A 165 8.22 -25.61 6.08
#